data_AF-A0A6A9JXW8-F1
#
_entry.id   AF-A0A6A9JXW8-F1
#
_cell.length_a   1.000
_cell.length_b   1.000
_cell.length_c   1.000
_cell.angle_alpha   90.00
_cell.angle_beta   90.00
_cell.angle_gamma   90.00
#
_symmetry.space_group_name_H-M   'P 1'
#
loop_
_entity.id
_entity.type
_entity.pdbx_description
1 polymer ?
#
loop_
_entity_poly.entity_id
_entity_poly.type
_entity_poly.pdbx_seq_one_letter_code
_entity_poly.pdbx_strand_id
1 'polypeptide(L)'
;MRGRERREVAERRDLQTTQWLAGLPFHDRFVLGFGHTVQFGMPIFEDGHLRHFLLLNTLVKIDARLFDDFHAVAHPVDLLWIVPFSEREYRLKREQGIDGSMPVFAENAHPVTVDKQRGCYLGGEGA
;
A
#
# COMPACT_ATOMS: atom_id res chain seq x y z
N MET A 1 -26.75 9.78 14.38
CA MET A 1 -26.96 8.97 13.16
C MET A 1 -25.92 9.24 12.06
N ARG A 2 -25.56 10.49 11.72
CA ARG A 2 -24.62 10.82 10.61
C ARG A 2 -23.21 10.19 10.68
N GLY A 3 -22.71 9.81 11.86
CA GLY A 3 -21.35 9.24 12.00
C GLY A 3 -21.23 7.77 11.54
N ARG A 4 -22.27 6.97 11.74
CA ARG A 4 -22.27 5.54 11.38
C ARG A 4 -22.34 5.35 9.87
N GLU A 5 -23.22 6.10 9.23
CA GLU A 5 -23.41 6.05 7.78
C GLU A 5 -22.15 6.47 7.02
N ARG A 6 -21.47 7.54 7.45
CA ARG A 6 -20.17 7.94 6.87
C ARG A 6 -19.10 6.85 6.99
N ARG A 7 -19.05 6.16 8.13
CA ARG A 7 -18.11 5.07 8.34
C ARG A 7 -18.38 3.88 7.41
N GLU A 8 -19.63 3.47 7.26
CA GLU A 8 -20.00 2.37 6.36
C GLU A 8 -19.68 2.69 4.89
N VAL A 9 -19.83 3.94 4.47
CA VAL A 9 -19.42 4.40 3.13
C VAL A 9 -17.91 4.34 2.94
N ALA A 10 -17.14 4.82 3.92
CA ALA A 10 -15.68 4.78 3.87
C ALA A 10 -15.15 3.33 3.81
N GLU A 11 -15.69 2.42 4.63
CA GLU A 11 -15.32 1.00 4.64
C GLU A 11 -15.62 0.33 3.28
N ARG A 12 -16.76 0.65 2.64
CA ARG A 12 -17.06 0.17 1.28
C ARG A 12 -16.06 0.66 0.25
N ARG A 13 -15.63 1.93 0.33
CA ARG A 13 -14.65 2.50 -0.58
C ARG A 13 -13.28 1.82 -0.43
N ASP A 14 -12.85 1.54 0.79
CA ASP A 14 -11.60 0.83 1.06
C ASP A 14 -11.62 -0.58 0.47
N LEU A 15 -12.75 -1.29 0.66
CA LEU A 15 -12.95 -2.62 0.09
C LEU A 15 -12.92 -2.58 -1.44
N GLN A 16 -13.64 -1.64 -2.07
CA GLN A 16 -13.66 -1.47 -3.52
C GLN A 16 -12.26 -1.16 -4.07
N THR A 17 -11.49 -0.32 -3.39
CA THR A 17 -10.12 0.01 -3.77
C THR A 17 -9.20 -1.21 -3.72
N THR A 18 -9.33 -2.01 -2.65
CA THR A 18 -8.56 -3.25 -2.49
C THR A 18 -8.94 -4.29 -3.54
N GLN A 19 -10.23 -4.43 -3.85
CA GLN A 19 -10.73 -5.30 -4.92
C GLN A 19 -10.22 -4.87 -6.30
N TRP A 20 -10.20 -3.56 -6.58
CA TRP A 20 -9.63 -3.03 -7.81
C TRP A 20 -8.14 -3.35 -7.94
N LEU A 21 -7.36 -3.12 -6.88
CA LEU A 21 -5.93 -3.40 -6.86
C LEU A 21 -5.64 -4.90 -7.09
N ALA A 22 -6.41 -5.78 -6.44
CA ALA A 22 -6.32 -7.23 -6.62
C ALA A 22 -6.74 -7.70 -8.02
N GLY A 23 -7.55 -6.91 -8.74
CA GLY A 23 -7.98 -7.18 -10.11
C GLY A 23 -6.90 -6.89 -11.16
N LEU A 24 -5.92 -6.02 -10.88
CA LEU A 24 -4.96 -5.54 -11.87
C LEU A 24 -4.21 -6.64 -12.64
N PRO A 25 -3.68 -7.71 -12.00
CA PRO A 25 -2.97 -8.77 -12.72
C PRO A 25 -3.81 -9.45 -13.81
N PHE A 26 -5.13 -9.47 -13.67
CA PHE A 26 -6.05 -10.09 -14.63
C PHE A 26 -6.37 -9.20 -15.83
N HIS A 27 -6.19 -7.89 -15.71
CA HIS A 27 -6.49 -6.94 -16.77
C HIS A 27 -5.33 -6.76 -17.73
N ASP A 28 -4.10 -6.66 -17.19
CA ASP A 28 -2.95 -6.17 -17.96
C ASP A 28 -1.81 -7.20 -18.09
N ARG A 29 -2.05 -8.47 -17.72
CA ARG A 29 -1.08 -9.58 -17.81
C ARG A 29 0.31 -9.27 -17.22
N PHE A 30 0.37 -8.44 -16.20
CA PHE A 30 1.59 -8.20 -15.42
C PHE A 30 1.48 -8.82 -14.03
N VAL A 31 2.64 -9.13 -13.44
CA VAL A 31 2.73 -9.66 -12.07
C VAL A 31 3.00 -8.51 -11.11
N LEU A 32 2.27 -8.49 -10.00
CA LEU A 32 2.58 -7.64 -8.85
C LEU A 32 3.48 -8.40 -7.89
N GLY A 33 4.53 -7.75 -7.41
CA GLY A 33 5.50 -8.35 -6.51
C GLY A 33 6.10 -7.32 -5.55
N PHE A 34 7.00 -7.81 -4.70
CA PHE A 34 7.76 -6.96 -3.78
C PHE A 34 8.42 -5.78 -4.50
N GLY A 35 8.30 -4.58 -3.91
CA GLY A 35 8.87 -3.35 -4.43
C GLY A 35 8.11 -2.75 -5.62
N HIS A 36 7.07 -3.40 -6.14
CA HIS A 36 6.22 -2.80 -7.17
C HIS A 36 5.41 -1.65 -6.59
N THR A 37 5.15 -0.66 -7.45
CA THR A 37 4.28 0.47 -7.11
C THR A 37 3.18 0.59 -8.14
N VAL A 38 1.96 0.82 -7.66
CA VAL A 38 0.79 1.05 -8.50
C VAL A 38 0.42 2.52 -8.42
N GLN A 39 0.39 3.18 -9.57
CA GLN A 39 -0.07 4.55 -9.67
C GLN A 39 -1.61 4.59 -9.64
N PHE A 40 -2.17 5.26 -8.64
CA PHE A 40 -3.62 5.51 -8.57
C PHE A 40 -3.94 6.98 -8.86
N GLY A 41 -3.10 7.92 -8.40
CA GLY A 41 -3.10 9.33 -8.82
C GLY A 41 -4.17 10.22 -8.17
N MET A 42 -5.19 9.61 -7.56
CA MET A 42 -6.23 10.28 -6.78
C MET A 42 -6.17 9.85 -5.30
N PRO A 43 -6.75 10.61 -4.35
CA PRO A 43 -6.78 10.21 -2.96
C PRO A 43 -7.41 8.82 -2.75
N ILE A 44 -6.66 7.93 -2.10
CA ILE A 44 -7.08 6.57 -1.74
C ILE A 44 -8.18 6.65 -0.68
N PHE A 45 -7.91 7.41 0.38
CA PHE A 45 -8.83 7.63 1.50
C PHE A 45 -9.50 9.00 1.42
N GLU A 46 -10.66 9.13 2.05
CA GLU A 46 -11.35 10.42 2.18
C GLU A 46 -10.48 11.44 2.94
N ASP A 47 -10.41 12.66 2.41
CA ASP A 47 -9.59 13.78 2.91
C ASP A 47 -8.08 13.49 3.07
N GLY A 48 -7.58 12.39 2.49
CA GLY A 48 -6.18 11.98 2.61
C GLY A 48 -5.26 12.47 1.48
N HIS A 49 -3.95 12.45 1.74
CA HIS A 49 -2.91 12.83 0.76
C HIS A 49 -2.22 11.64 0.07
N LEU A 50 -2.59 10.42 0.45
CA LEU A 50 -2.05 9.17 -0.08
C LEU A 50 -2.76 8.82 -1.39
N ARG A 51 -1.98 8.59 -2.46
CA ARG A 51 -2.43 8.51 -3.85
C ARG A 51 -1.85 7.35 -4.66
N HIS A 52 -0.92 6.58 -4.10
CA HIS A 52 -0.30 5.44 -4.77
C HIS A 52 -0.13 4.29 -3.81
N PHE A 53 0.21 3.12 -4.33
CA PHE A 53 0.47 1.94 -3.52
C PHE A 53 1.90 1.47 -3.75
N LEU A 54 2.60 1.13 -2.68
CA LEU A 54 3.80 0.29 -2.70
C LEU A 54 3.41 -1.10 -2.18
N LEU A 55 3.97 -2.13 -2.79
CA LEU A 55 3.80 -3.52 -2.36
C LEU A 55 5.07 -3.99 -1.68
N LEU A 56 4.96 -4.37 -0.42
CA LEU A 56 6.05 -4.90 0.39
C LEU A 56 5.74 -6.32 0.85
N ASN A 57 6.75 -7.02 1.35
CA ASN A 57 6.48 -8.20 2.17
C ASN A 57 5.99 -7.70 3.53
N THR A 58 5.12 -8.47 4.17
CA THR A 58 4.67 -8.13 5.53
C THR A 58 5.85 -8.11 6.51
N LEU A 59 5.86 -7.12 7.40
CA LEU A 59 6.78 -7.04 8.54
C LEU A 59 6.29 -7.86 9.73
N VAL A 60 5.03 -8.32 9.70
CA VAL A 60 4.40 -9.09 10.76
C VAL A 60 4.74 -10.56 10.57
N LYS A 61 5.58 -11.11 11.47
CA LYS A 61 6.11 -12.48 11.35
C LYS A 61 5.04 -13.56 11.30
N ILE A 62 3.92 -13.38 12.01
CA ILE A 62 2.83 -14.38 11.99
C ILE A 62 2.13 -14.40 10.64
N ASP A 63 1.93 -13.22 10.03
CA ASP A 63 1.32 -13.09 8.70
C ASP A 63 2.23 -13.67 7.61
N ALA A 64 3.56 -13.50 7.77
CA ALA A 64 4.54 -14.07 6.84
C ALA A 64 4.46 -15.59 6.77
N ARG A 65 4.09 -16.24 7.89
CA ARG A 65 3.99 -17.70 8.00
C ARG A 65 2.61 -18.25 7.66
N LEU A 66 1.60 -17.38 7.53
CA LEU A 66 0.22 -17.79 7.27
C LEU A 66 0.10 -18.56 5.94
N PHE A 67 1.05 -18.34 5.03
CA PHE A 67 1.09 -18.94 3.70
C PHE A 67 2.27 -19.91 3.51
N ASP A 68 2.94 -20.36 4.59
CA ASP A 68 4.07 -21.30 4.49
C ASP A 68 3.68 -22.56 3.70
N ASP A 69 2.47 -23.08 3.93
CA ASP A 69 1.93 -24.26 3.23
C ASP A 69 1.67 -24.01 1.73
N PHE A 70 1.51 -22.75 1.32
CA PHE A 70 1.32 -22.38 -0.08
C PHE A 70 2.64 -22.27 -0.85
N HIS A 71 3.79 -22.18 -0.18
CA HIS A 71 5.07 -22.22 -0.86
C HIS A 71 5.45 -23.62 -1.37
N ALA A 72 4.78 -24.67 -0.86
CA ALA A 72 5.01 -26.06 -1.24
C ALA A 72 4.18 -26.53 -2.46
N VAL A 73 3.35 -25.66 -3.06
CA VAL A 73 2.50 -26.02 -4.21
C VAL A 73 3.14 -25.66 -5.55
N ALA A 74 2.61 -26.21 -6.66
CA ALA A 74 3.12 -25.99 -8.02
C ALA A 74 3.17 -24.52 -8.46
N HIS A 75 2.37 -23.66 -7.82
CA HIS A 75 2.32 -22.21 -8.07
C HIS A 75 2.36 -21.49 -6.72
N PRO A 76 3.55 -21.19 -6.17
CA PRO A 76 3.67 -20.54 -4.88
C PRO A 76 3.07 -19.13 -4.94
N VAL A 77 2.47 -18.71 -3.83
CA VAL A 77 1.91 -17.36 -3.67
C VAL A 77 2.59 -16.65 -2.51
N ASP A 78 2.90 -15.38 -2.71
CA ASP A 78 3.45 -14.50 -1.68
C ASP A 78 2.36 -13.54 -1.17
N LEU A 79 2.40 -13.22 0.13
CA LEU A 79 1.58 -12.16 0.68
C LEU A 79 2.25 -10.81 0.46
N LEU A 80 1.55 -9.92 -0.26
CA LEU A 80 1.98 -8.54 -0.46
C LEU A 80 1.21 -7.59 0.46
N TRP A 81 1.95 -6.93 1.34
CA TRP A 81 1.47 -5.83 2.16
C TRP A 81 1.35 -4.55 1.34
N ILE A 82 0.17 -3.95 1.35
CA ILE A 82 -0.14 -2.71 0.64
C ILE A 82 0.20 -1.53 1.53
N VAL A 83 1.19 -0.74 1.12
CA VAL A 83 1.62 0.49 1.80
C VAL A 83 1.21 1.72 0.98
N PRO A 84 0.26 2.54 1.46
CA PRO A 84 -0.14 3.75 0.75
C PRO A 84 0.96 4.82 0.75
N PHE A 85 1.18 5.40 -0.42
CA PHE A 85 2.20 6.40 -0.73
C PHE A 85 1.55 7.75 -1.05
N SER A 86 2.15 8.83 -0.59
CA SER A 86 1.95 10.16 -1.18
C SER A 86 2.61 10.26 -2.56
N GLU A 87 2.25 11.28 -3.33
CA GLU A 87 2.87 11.59 -4.63
C GLU A 87 4.40 11.78 -4.50
N ARG A 88 4.88 12.42 -3.43
CA ARG A 88 6.31 12.68 -3.22
C ARG A 88 7.09 11.41 -2.90
N GLU A 89 6.56 10.56 -2.03
CA GLU A 89 7.15 9.25 -1.74
C GLU A 89 7.18 8.37 -2.98
N TYR A 90 6.15 8.45 -3.84
CA TYR A 90 6.13 7.76 -5.12
C TYR A 90 7.24 8.23 -6.06
N ARG A 91 7.47 9.54 -6.15
CA ARG A 91 8.60 10.08 -6.93
C ARG A 91 9.94 9.62 -6.39
N LEU A 92 10.14 9.67 -5.06
CA LEU A 92 11.36 9.15 -4.44
C LEU A 92 11.61 7.69 -4.83
N LYS A 93 10.60 6.82 -4.72
CA LYS A 93 10.72 5.42 -5.14
C LYS A 93 11.05 5.29 -6.61
N ARG A 94 10.44 6.10 -7.48
CA ARG A 94 10.75 6.08 -8.91
C ARG A 94 12.19 6.47 -9.22
N GLU A 95 12.75 7.39 -8.44
CA GLU A 95 14.11 7.92 -8.64
C GLU A 95 15.18 7.01 -8.02
N GLN A 96 14.92 6.49 -6.82
CA GLN A 96 15.92 5.82 -5.99
C GLN A 96 15.60 4.34 -5.74
N GLY A 97 14.52 3.82 -6.33
CA GLY A 97 14.07 2.46 -6.10
C GLY A 97 13.54 2.26 -4.67
N ILE A 98 13.44 0.98 -4.29
CA ILE A 98 12.99 0.61 -2.95
C ILE A 98 14.02 1.01 -1.88
N ASP A 99 15.31 1.00 -2.22
CA ASP A 99 16.41 1.30 -1.30
C ASP A 99 16.38 2.75 -0.81
N GLY A 100 15.85 3.69 -1.61
CA GLY A 100 15.60 5.06 -1.15
C GLY A 100 14.37 5.20 -0.24
N SER A 101 13.40 4.29 -0.35
CA SER A 101 12.13 4.37 0.40
C SER A 101 12.24 3.73 1.80
N MET A 102 13.00 2.63 1.92
CA MET A 102 13.10 1.89 3.19
C MET A 102 13.69 2.72 4.35
N PRO A 103 14.76 3.53 4.16
CA PRO A 103 15.28 4.40 5.21
C PRO A 103 14.25 5.40 5.72
N VAL A 104 13.47 6.01 4.81
CA VAL A 104 12.42 6.98 5.16
C VAL A 104 11.36 6.33 6.07
N PHE A 105 10.97 5.10 5.78
CA PHE A 105 10.04 4.34 6.63
C PHE A 105 10.62 3.96 7.97
N ALA A 106 11.90 3.58 8.01
CA ALA A 106 12.59 3.25 9.25
C ALA A 106 12.71 4.49 10.16
N GLU A 107 13.16 5.62 9.61
CA GLU A 107 13.36 6.89 10.34
C GLU A 107 12.04 7.45 10.91
N ASN A 108 10.93 7.25 10.20
CA ASN A 108 9.61 7.73 10.61
C ASN A 108 8.79 6.69 11.39
N ALA A 109 9.40 5.56 11.77
CA ALA A 109 8.75 4.46 12.47
C ALA A 109 7.40 4.06 11.83
N HIS A 110 7.42 3.79 10.52
CA HIS A 110 6.21 3.52 9.75
C HIS A 110 5.35 2.42 10.42
N PRO A 111 4.06 2.69 10.69
CA PRO A 111 3.22 1.73 11.41
C PRO A 111 2.98 0.47 10.58
N VAL A 112 2.86 -0.66 11.27
CA VAL A 112 2.47 -1.95 10.64
C VAL A 112 0.98 -1.98 10.27
N THR A 113 0.20 -1.03 10.77
CA THR A 113 -1.21 -0.85 10.41
C THR A 113 -1.38 0.28 9.41
N VAL A 114 -2.46 0.22 8.63
CA VAL A 114 -2.79 1.31 7.70
C VAL A 114 -3.26 2.53 8.49
N ASP A 115 -2.45 3.58 8.49
CA ASP A 115 -2.87 4.93 8.90
C ASP A 115 -3.35 5.72 7.67
N LYS A 116 -4.67 5.90 7.59
CA LYS A 116 -5.34 6.56 6.45
C LYS A 116 -5.07 8.06 6.38
N GLN A 117 -4.72 8.68 7.50
CA GLN A 117 -4.50 10.13 7.64
C GLN A 117 -3.01 10.48 7.72
N ARG A 118 -2.14 9.48 7.50
CA ARG A 118 -0.70 9.65 7.48
C ARG A 118 -0.27 10.72 6.48
N GLY A 119 0.47 11.72 6.98
CA GLY A 119 1.14 12.70 6.14
C GLY A 119 2.32 12.12 5.36
N CYS A 120 2.84 12.88 4.41
CA CYS A 120 4.07 12.53 3.71
C CYS A 120 5.28 12.57 4.67
N TYR A 121 6.14 11.56 4.63
CA TYR A 121 7.35 11.50 5.47
C TYR A 121 8.50 12.36 4.97
N LEU A 122 8.48 12.72 3.69
CA LEU A 122 9.48 13.62 3.12
C LEU A 122 9.14 15.05 3.53
N GLY A 123 9.96 15.64 4.41
CA GLY A 123 9.89 17.07 4.75
C GLY A 123 10.26 17.97 3.55
N GLY A 124 9.85 19.23 3.59
CA GLY A 124 10.07 20.23 2.53
C GLY A 124 8.78 20.63 1.83
N GLU A 125 8.68 21.89 1.40
CA GLU A 125 7.44 22.58 1.02
C GLU A 125 6.71 21.95 -0.18
N GLY A 126 5.37 22.00 -0.10
CA GLY A 126 4.44 21.54 -1.12
C GLY A 126 3.06 21.20 -0.55
N ALA A 127 2.58 22.05 0.36
CA ALA A 127 1.16 22.22 0.64
C ALA A 127 0.65 23.39 -0.21
#